data_AF-A0A2G6HH56-F1
#
_entry.id   AF-A0A2G6HH56-F1
#
_cell.length_a   1.000
_cell.length_b   1.000
_cell.length_c   1.000
_cell.angle_alpha   90.00
_cell.angle_beta   90.00
_cell.angle_gamma   90.00
#
_symmetry.space_group_name_H-M   'P 1'
#
loop_
_entity.id
_entity.type
_entity.pdbx_description
1 polymer ?
#
loop_
_entity_poly.entity_id
_entity_poly.type
_entity_poly.pdbx_seq_one_letter_code
_entity_poly.pdbx_strand_id
1 'polypeptide(L)'
;MSDLEFDRESVGVSAKKDWRDSEEFSRIATFLAQLYASTAVQNLPSGDNAGVGNLRGSLNDFRSVLTDVLQEYGDACATLGSGQESAIANHDAAEVQNIEKFRELADRLGG
;
A
#
# COMPACT_ATOMS: atom_id res chain seq x y z
N MET A 1 23.60 -24.11 14.22
CA MET A 1 22.32 -23.88 13.52
C MET A 1 21.74 -22.63 14.14
N SER A 2 21.53 -21.57 13.37
CA SER A 2 20.62 -20.51 13.82
C SER A 2 19.21 -21.09 13.81
N ASP A 3 18.50 -21.03 14.93
CA ASP A 3 17.09 -21.39 14.95
C ASP A 3 16.34 -20.48 13.95
N LEU A 4 15.59 -21.10 13.05
CA LEU A 4 14.72 -20.40 12.11
C LEU A 4 13.40 -20.15 12.84
N GLU A 5 13.26 -18.95 13.39
CA GLU A 5 12.07 -18.52 14.13
C GLU A 5 11.33 -17.42 13.38
N PHE A 6 10.01 -17.39 13.51
CA PHE A 6 9.19 -16.33 12.95
C PHE A 6 9.37 -15.04 13.76
N ASP A 7 9.88 -13.99 13.12
CA ASP A 7 10.05 -12.67 13.74
C ASP A 7 8.80 -11.80 13.56
N ARG A 8 7.90 -11.91 14.54
CA ARG A 8 6.65 -11.13 14.60
C ARG A 8 6.89 -9.62 14.60
N GLU A 9 7.93 -9.13 15.27
CA GLU A 9 8.19 -7.69 15.39
C GLU A 9 8.63 -7.12 14.04
N SER A 10 9.56 -7.77 13.37
CA SER A 10 10.04 -7.39 12.05
C SER A 10 8.91 -7.35 11.01
N VAL A 11 8.07 -8.40 10.98
CA VAL A 11 6.90 -8.43 10.08
C VAL A 11 5.90 -7.34 10.45
N GLY A 12 5.68 -7.05 11.74
CA GLY A 12 4.81 -5.98 12.19
C GLY A 12 5.32 -4.57 11.83
N VAL A 13 6.64 -4.36 11.85
CA VAL A 13 7.26 -3.12 11.35
C VAL A 13 7.08 -2.97 9.85
N SER A 14 7.24 -4.05 9.08
CA SER A 14 6.96 -4.05 7.65
C SER A 14 5.50 -3.71 7.34
N ALA A 15 4.55 -4.32 8.06
CA ALA A 15 3.12 -4.09 7.82
C ALA A 15 2.73 -2.63 8.05
N LYS A 16 3.26 -2.02 9.12
CA LYS A 16 3.06 -0.59 9.41
C LYS A 16 3.64 0.31 8.33
N LYS A 17 4.79 -0.06 7.77
CA LYS A 17 5.40 0.67 6.67
C LYS A 17 4.51 0.62 5.43
N ASP A 18 4.04 -0.57 5.07
CA ASP A 18 3.18 -0.75 3.89
C ASP A 18 1.85 0.01 4.04
N TRP A 19 1.25 0.03 5.23
CA TRP A 19 0.07 0.87 5.50
C TRP A 19 0.34 2.36 5.33
N ARG A 20 1.48 2.83 5.84
CA ARG A 20 1.87 4.24 5.71
C ARG A 20 2.12 4.62 4.24
N ASP A 21 2.77 3.74 3.49
CA ASP A 21 3.03 3.96 2.07
C ASP A 21 1.71 4.01 1.29
N SER A 22 0.75 3.14 1.62
CA SER A 22 -0.61 3.16 1.05
C SER A 22 -1.34 4.48 1.29
N GLU A 23 -1.29 5.01 2.52
CA GLU A 23 -1.87 6.30 2.87
C GLU A 23 -1.22 7.45 2.09
N GLU A 24 0.12 7.45 1.99
CA GLU A 24 0.83 8.51 1.27
C GLU A 24 0.53 8.50 -0.23
N PHE A 25 0.50 7.33 -0.87
CA PHE A 25 0.09 7.22 -2.27
C PHE A 25 -1.34 7.75 -2.50
N SER A 26 -2.26 7.41 -1.60
CA SER A 26 -3.65 7.90 -1.64
C SER A 26 -3.74 9.42 -1.49
N ARG A 27 -2.94 10.01 -0.60
CA ARG A 27 -2.86 11.48 -0.41
C ARG A 27 -2.34 12.17 -1.66
N ILE A 28 -1.25 11.67 -2.25
CA ILE A 28 -0.67 12.24 -3.48
C ILE A 28 -1.66 12.12 -4.65
N ALA A 29 -2.30 10.95 -4.82
CA ALA A 29 -3.30 10.74 -5.87
C ALA A 29 -4.47 11.74 -5.75
N THR A 30 -4.96 11.95 -4.52
CA THR A 30 -6.02 12.93 -4.23
C THR A 30 -5.59 14.35 -4.56
N PHE A 31 -4.35 14.73 -4.23
CA PHE A 31 -3.82 16.05 -4.56
C PHE A 31 -3.70 16.25 -6.08
N LEU A 32 -3.17 15.26 -6.81
CA LEU A 32 -3.07 15.32 -8.28
C LEU A 32 -4.44 15.46 -8.94
N ALA A 33 -5.47 14.80 -8.39
CA ALA A 33 -6.84 14.91 -8.88
C ALA A 33 -7.43 16.34 -8.73
N GLN A 34 -6.78 17.24 -8.00
CA GLN A 34 -7.19 18.64 -7.86
C GLN A 34 -6.49 19.59 -8.84
N LEU A 35 -5.46 19.13 -9.58
CA LEU A 35 -4.68 20.00 -10.47
C LEU A 35 -5.35 20.20 -11.84
N TYR A 36 -5.71 21.43 -12.21
CA TYR A 36 -6.35 21.71 -13.49
C TYR A 36 -5.37 22.17 -14.56
N ALA A 37 -5.32 21.51 -15.72
CA ALA A 37 -4.45 21.91 -16.83
C ALA A 37 -4.81 23.28 -17.44
N SER A 38 -6.03 23.76 -17.22
CA SER A 38 -6.51 25.06 -17.71
C SER A 38 -5.78 26.25 -17.10
N THR A 39 -5.19 26.13 -15.91
CA THR A 39 -4.40 27.19 -15.30
C THR A 39 -2.95 27.20 -15.80
N ALA A 40 -2.40 26.01 -16.08
CA ALA A 40 -1.02 25.84 -16.54
C ALA A 40 -0.83 26.16 -18.04
N VAL A 41 -1.88 25.99 -18.85
CA VAL A 41 -1.81 26.17 -20.31
C VAL A 41 -2.81 27.23 -20.74
N GLN A 42 -2.30 28.43 -21.03
CA GLN A 42 -3.09 29.58 -21.47
C GLN A 42 -3.09 29.71 -23.00
N ASN A 43 -4.19 30.26 -23.52
CA ASN A 43 -4.29 30.57 -24.94
C ASN A 43 -3.33 31.70 -25.31
N LEU A 44 -2.82 31.65 -26.54
CA LEU A 44 -2.09 32.76 -27.14
C LEU A 44 -3.04 33.96 -27.33
N PRO A 45 -2.54 35.20 -27.17
CA PRO A 45 -3.37 36.40 -27.31
C PRO A 45 -3.91 36.61 -28.72
N SER A 46 -3.30 35.99 -29.73
CA SER A 46 -3.80 35.95 -31.11
C SER A 46 -3.26 34.71 -31.83
N GLY A 47 -3.93 34.31 -32.91
CA GLY A 47 -3.54 33.15 -33.73
C GLY A 47 -4.23 31.84 -33.36
N ASP A 48 -3.77 30.76 -33.98
CA ASP A 48 -4.31 29.42 -33.76
C ASP A 48 -3.90 28.85 -32.39
N ASN A 49 -4.87 28.27 -31.70
CA ASN A 49 -4.71 27.66 -30.38
C ASN A 49 -4.91 26.13 -30.40
N ALA A 50 -4.96 25.48 -31.57
CA ALA A 50 -5.09 24.03 -31.68
C ALA A 50 -3.99 23.28 -30.89
N GLY A 51 -2.73 23.71 -31.01
CA GLY A 51 -1.62 23.14 -30.23
C GLY A 51 -1.75 23.34 -28.72
N VAL A 52 -2.27 24.49 -28.28
CA VAL A 52 -2.56 24.78 -26.87
C VAL A 52 -3.66 23.87 -26.34
N GLY A 53 -4.70 23.63 -27.14
CA GLY A 53 -5.76 22.67 -26.85
C GLY A 53 -5.22 21.25 -26.69
N ASN A 54 -4.39 20.80 -27.63
CA ASN A 54 -3.75 19.49 -27.59
C ASN A 54 -2.87 19.31 -26.34
N LEU A 55 -2.04 20.31 -26.01
CA LEU A 55 -1.21 20.29 -24.82
C LEU A 55 -2.05 20.18 -23.54
N ARG A 56 -3.16 20.91 -23.46
CA ARG A 56 -4.08 20.84 -22.32
C ARG A 56 -4.73 19.45 -22.20
N GLY A 57 -5.11 18.85 -23.32
CA GLY A 57 -5.59 17.47 -23.38
C GLY A 57 -4.56 16.47 -22.85
N SER A 58 -3.34 16.51 -23.39
CA SER A 58 -2.25 15.63 -22.96
C SER A 58 -1.89 15.77 -21.47
N LEU A 59 -1.96 16.98 -20.90
CA LEU A 59 -1.76 17.17 -19.47
C LEU A 59 -2.88 16.58 -18.61
N ASN A 60 -4.13 16.65 -19.07
CA ASN A 60 -5.24 16.01 -18.38
C ASN A 60 -5.11 14.48 -18.42
N ASP A 61 -4.74 13.92 -19.58
CA ASP A 61 -4.51 12.48 -19.73
C ASP A 61 -3.37 12.02 -18.84
N PHE A 62 -2.23 12.73 -18.86
CA PHE A 62 -1.10 12.44 -17.99
C PHE A 62 -1.48 12.48 -16.52
N ARG A 63 -2.24 13.51 -16.10
CA ARG A 63 -2.74 13.60 -14.72
C ARG A 63 -3.61 12.40 -14.36
N SER A 64 -4.55 12.03 -15.23
CA SER A 64 -5.45 10.90 -14.98
C SER A 64 -4.67 9.60 -14.80
N VAL A 65 -3.78 9.30 -15.75
CA VAL A 65 -2.96 8.08 -15.71
C VAL A 65 -2.08 8.05 -14.47
N LEU A 66 -1.46 9.17 -14.10
CA LEU A 66 -0.63 9.23 -12.91
C LEU A 66 -1.45 9.04 -11.62
N THR A 67 -2.66 9.61 -11.55
CA THR A 67 -3.58 9.39 -10.44
C THR A 67 -3.93 7.90 -10.31
N ASP A 68 -4.26 7.23 -11.41
CA ASP A 68 -4.60 5.80 -11.42
C ASP A 68 -3.41 4.94 -10.96
N VAL A 69 -2.22 5.22 -11.48
CA VAL A 69 -0.99 4.51 -11.09
C VAL A 69 -0.71 4.64 -9.60
N LEU A 70 -0.87 5.84 -9.03
CA LEU A 70 -0.65 6.05 -7.59
C LEU A 70 -1.69 5.32 -6.73
N GLN A 71 -2.95 5.26 -7.17
CA GLN A 71 -3.96 4.48 -6.48
C GLN A 71 -3.62 2.99 -6.48
N GLU A 72 -3.17 2.45 -7.62
CA GLU A 72 -2.75 1.05 -7.72
C GLU A 72 -1.57 0.73 -6.79
N TYR A 73 -0.57 1.62 -6.70
CA TYR A 73 0.51 1.47 -5.71
C TYR A 73 -0.03 1.51 -4.28
N GLY A 74 -1.00 2.39 -3.99
CA GLY A 74 -1.68 2.45 -2.70
C GLY A 74 -2.38 1.14 -2.33
N ASP A 75 -3.11 0.56 -3.27
CA ASP A 75 -3.83 -0.70 -3.09
C ASP A 75 -2.89 -1.89 -2.93
N ALA A 76 -1.79 -1.91 -3.69
CA ALA A 76 -0.74 -2.93 -3.55
C ALA A 76 -0.10 -2.89 -2.14
N CYS A 77 0.23 -1.69 -1.65
CA CYS A 77 0.75 -1.49 -0.30
C CYS A 77 -0.27 -1.93 0.78
N ALA A 78 -1.57 -1.59 0.62
CA ALA A 78 -2.61 -2.05 1.55
C ALA A 78 -2.75 -3.59 1.56
N THR A 79 -2.64 -4.22 0.39
CA THR A 79 -2.68 -5.68 0.24
C THR A 79 -1.49 -6.34 0.94
N LEU A 80 -0.29 -5.77 0.82
CA LEU A 80 0.90 -6.27 1.51
C LEU A 80 0.78 -6.12 3.03
N GLY A 81 0.38 -4.92 3.51
CA GLY A 81 0.23 -4.66 4.94
C GLY A 81 -0.80 -5.59 5.60
N SER A 82 -1.97 -5.75 4.99
CA SER A 82 -3.02 -6.66 5.49
C SER A 82 -2.62 -8.15 5.41
N GLY A 83 -1.90 -8.55 4.37
CA GLY A 83 -1.36 -9.91 4.25
C GLY A 83 -0.35 -10.25 5.35
N GLN A 84 0.51 -9.30 5.69
CA GLN A 84 1.49 -9.44 6.78
C GLN A 84 0.80 -9.51 8.16
N GLU A 85 -0.21 -8.67 8.41
CA GLU A 85 -1.02 -8.76 9.64
C GLU A 85 -1.72 -10.12 9.77
N SER A 86 -2.26 -10.63 8.66
CA SER A 86 -2.87 -11.96 8.62
C SER A 86 -1.86 -13.07 8.90
N ALA A 87 -0.63 -12.96 8.37
CA ALA A 87 0.45 -13.90 8.65
C ALA A 87 0.83 -13.90 10.13
N ILE A 88 0.98 -12.72 10.75
CA ILE A 88 1.23 -12.59 12.20
C ILE A 88 0.13 -13.30 13.00
N ALA A 89 -1.15 -13.01 12.71
CA ALA A 89 -2.27 -13.60 13.43
C ALA A 89 -2.30 -15.14 13.31
N ASN A 90 -1.97 -15.68 12.14
CA ASN A 90 -1.90 -17.13 11.92
C ASN A 90 -0.76 -17.78 12.70
N HIS A 91 0.42 -17.13 12.74
CA HIS A 91 1.57 -17.63 13.51
C HIS A 91 1.31 -17.56 15.01
N ASP A 92 0.75 -16.45 15.51
CA ASP A 92 0.36 -16.30 16.93
C ASP A 92 -0.63 -17.41 17.34
N ALA A 93 -1.64 -17.70 16.50
CA ALA A 93 -2.62 -18.75 16.76
C ALA A 93 -2.00 -20.16 16.76
N ALA A 94 -1.07 -20.44 15.83
CA ALA A 94 -0.36 -21.72 15.78
C ALA A 94 0.54 -21.93 17.00
N GLU A 95 1.22 -20.87 17.47
CA GLU A 95 2.05 -20.92 18.66
C GLU A 95 1.23 -21.26 19.91
N VAL A 96 0.09 -20.59 20.11
CA VAL A 96 -0.83 -20.87 21.23
C VAL A 96 -1.29 -22.33 21.20
N GLN A 97 -1.76 -22.82 20.04
CA GLN A 97 -2.22 -24.20 19.90
C GLN A 97 -1.12 -25.22 20.19
N ASN A 98 0.12 -24.94 19.79
CA ASN A 98 1.24 -25.82 20.06
C ASN A 98 1.58 -25.86 21.55
N ILE A 99 1.62 -24.69 22.21
CA ILE A 99 1.85 -24.59 23.65
C ILE A 99 0.79 -25.38 24.42
N GLU A 100 -0.49 -25.24 24.07
CA GLU A 100 -1.60 -25.97 24.69
C GLU A 100 -1.42 -27.49 24.55
N LYS A 101 -1.16 -27.99 23.33
CA LYS A 101 -0.91 -29.42 23.08
C LYS A 101 0.29 -29.95 23.85
N PHE A 102 1.36 -29.17 23.98
CA PHE A 102 2.53 -29.58 24.76
C PHE A 102 2.23 -29.66 26.25
N ARG A 103 1.43 -28.73 26.79
CA ARG A 103 0.96 -28.79 28.18
C ARG A 103 0.11 -30.03 28.42
N GLU A 104 -0.87 -30.29 27.55
CA GLU A 104 -1.70 -31.50 27.64
C GLU A 104 -0.87 -32.79 27.59
N LEU A 105 0.15 -32.85 26.73
CA LEU A 105 1.04 -33.99 26.63
C LEU A 105 1.88 -34.17 27.90
N ALA A 106 2.41 -33.07 28.45
CA ALA A 106 3.18 -33.09 29.69
C ALA A 106 2.32 -33.59 30.86
N ASP A 107 1.07 -33.13 30.99
CA ASP A 107 0.14 -33.59 32.02
C ASP A 107 -0.16 -35.09 31.88
N ARG A 108 -0.25 -35.61 30.64
CA ARG A 108 -0.48 -37.04 30.37
C ARG A 108 0.73 -37.93 30.66
N LEU A 109 1.94 -37.40 30.57
CA LEU A 109 3.19 -38.15 30.78
C LEU A 109 3.73 -38.02 32.21
N GLY A 110 3.32 -36.98 32.94
CA GLY A 110 3.74 -36.69 34.31
C GLY A 110 2.83 -37.23 35.41
N GLY A 111 1.74 -37.92 35.06
CA GLY A 111 0.91 -38.72 35.98
C GLY A 111 1.26 -40.19 35.92
#